data_AF-D1YYP4-F1
#
_entry.id   AF-D1YYP4-F1
#
_cell.length_a   1.000
_cell.length_b   1.000
_cell.length_c   1.000
_cell.angle_alpha   90.00
_cell.angle_beta   90.00
_cell.angle_gamma   90.00
#
_symmetry.space_group_name_H-M   'P 1'
#
loop_
_entity.id
_entity.type
_entity.pdbx_description
1 polymer ?
#
loop_
_entity_poly.entity_id
_entity_poly.type
_entity_poly.pdbx_seq_one_letter_code
_entity_poly.pdbx_strand_id
1 'polypeptide(L)'
;MDDTIAGILDEISGSQMAIFIGRNDTGKSTLIKRIADVVDVSIIDADIGQSDIGPPTVVSLGERNDKSYHMVDGYFCGSTTPAKHFLQLIAGMARMAGRVKRGPVLVNTTGLATGEVGRMLKTEKINALRPDVIIGLGGGLEYLDAFARAGASVIHLPVYPAVQRKTPSERKTIRQSKFKEHFENAVTVCRSFDSFSVERSLFLNGTSFKDGEMILHADISDGEALAVVADKSWDPKAFIKLRNIKAMQVYSPEDFTNVLVGLVDSEGKFAGLGIINLIDFKNEEISLLTPARSFSVIQFGSIKLDPKDFNYRGSFSGHVYRA
;
A
#
# COMPACT_ATOMS: atom_id res chain seq x y z
N MET A 1 9.65 33.51 8.81
CA MET A 1 8.94 32.24 8.55
C MET A 1 7.89 32.44 7.46
N ASP A 2 7.20 33.58 7.46
CA ASP A 2 6.24 33.93 6.39
C ASP A 2 6.92 34.16 5.03
N ASP A 3 8.07 34.84 4.96
CA ASP A 3 8.82 35.00 3.69
C ASP A 3 9.31 33.67 3.12
N THR A 4 9.70 32.72 3.99
CA THR A 4 10.12 31.37 3.58
C THR A 4 8.95 30.58 3.00
N ILE A 5 7.74 30.75 3.56
CA ILE A 5 6.54 30.08 3.05
C ILE A 5 6.11 30.73 1.73
N ALA A 6 6.18 32.04 1.59
CA ALA A 6 5.90 32.73 0.33
C ALA A 6 6.80 32.21 -0.80
N GLY A 7 8.11 32.09 -0.56
CA GLY A 7 9.04 31.52 -1.55
C GLY A 7 8.73 30.06 -1.91
N ILE A 8 8.31 29.23 -0.95
CA ILE A 8 7.88 27.84 -1.22
C ILE A 8 6.61 27.82 -2.07
N LEU A 9 5.65 28.71 -1.79
CA LEU A 9 4.40 28.80 -2.54
C LEU A 9 4.66 29.20 -4.00
N ASP A 10 5.54 30.16 -4.23
CA ASP A 10 5.93 30.60 -5.58
C ASP A 10 6.61 29.45 -6.35
N GLU A 11 7.57 28.78 -5.72
CA GLU A 11 8.28 27.64 -6.32
C GLU A 11 7.32 26.50 -6.69
N ILE A 12 6.41 26.14 -5.78
CA ILE A 12 5.42 25.08 -6.02
C ILE A 12 4.46 25.47 -7.14
N SER A 13 3.98 26.71 -7.14
CA SER A 13 3.04 27.20 -8.17
C SER A 13 3.66 27.20 -9.57
N GLY A 14 4.99 27.36 -9.67
CA GLY A 14 5.74 27.25 -10.92
C GLY A 14 6.15 25.82 -11.32
N SER A 15 5.87 24.81 -10.48
CA SER A 15 6.31 23.43 -10.67
C SER A 15 5.19 22.48 -11.10
N GLN A 16 5.56 21.35 -11.69
CA GLN A 16 4.62 20.24 -11.90
C GLN A 16 4.48 19.38 -10.65
N MET A 17 5.58 19.13 -9.92
CA MET A 17 5.57 18.25 -8.76
C MET A 17 6.58 18.64 -7.69
N ALA A 18 6.11 18.63 -6.43
CA ALA A 18 6.90 18.79 -5.23
C ALA A 18 6.80 17.56 -4.32
N ILE A 19 7.94 16.98 -3.91
CA ILE A 19 8.01 15.87 -2.95
C ILE A 19 8.50 16.33 -1.58
N PHE A 20 7.85 15.84 -0.52
CA PHE A 20 8.18 16.18 0.86
C PHE A 20 8.90 15.01 1.54
N ILE A 21 10.12 15.24 2.01
CA ILE A 21 11.00 14.21 2.60
C ILE A 21 11.43 14.64 3.99
N GLY A 22 11.42 13.70 4.93
CA GLY A 22 11.82 13.96 6.31
C GLY A 22 11.31 12.88 7.24
N ARG A 23 11.85 12.86 8.46
CA ARG A 23 11.48 11.87 9.48
C ARG A 23 10.01 11.99 9.88
N ASN A 24 9.50 11.04 10.66
CA ASN A 24 8.20 11.20 11.31
C ASN A 24 8.22 12.47 12.18
N ASP A 25 7.07 13.14 12.26
CA ASP A 25 6.84 14.29 13.12
C ASP A 25 7.74 15.51 12.82
N THR A 26 8.15 15.68 11.56
CA THR A 26 8.90 16.88 11.12
C THR A 26 8.03 18.02 10.61
N GLY A 27 6.72 17.77 10.41
CA GLY A 27 5.75 18.77 9.94
C GLY A 27 5.33 18.65 8.48
N LYS A 28 5.72 17.58 7.77
CA LYS A 28 5.40 17.37 6.34
C LYS A 28 3.91 17.52 6.03
N SER A 29 3.05 16.72 6.67
CA SER A 29 1.60 16.78 6.44
C SER A 29 1.02 18.15 6.79
N THR A 30 1.54 18.82 7.82
CA THR A 30 1.10 20.18 8.18
C THR A 30 1.44 21.20 7.11
N LEU A 31 2.67 21.14 6.56
CA LEU A 31 3.10 22.04 5.48
C LEU A 31 2.31 21.79 4.20
N ILE A 32 2.11 20.52 3.82
CA ILE A 32 1.28 20.13 2.67
C ILE A 32 -0.13 20.72 2.80
N LYS A 33 -0.78 20.57 3.96
CA LYS A 33 -2.12 21.13 4.22
C LYS A 33 -2.15 22.65 4.04
N ARG A 34 -1.16 23.37 4.60
CA ARG A 34 -1.07 24.83 4.45
C ARG A 34 -0.89 25.29 3.00
N ILE A 35 -0.10 24.56 2.21
CA ILE A 35 0.07 24.87 0.78
C ILE A 35 -1.23 24.58 0.03
N ALA A 36 -1.85 23.44 0.31
CA ALA A 36 -3.09 22.98 -0.32
C ALA A 36 -4.32 23.85 -0.01
N ASP A 37 -4.27 24.67 1.05
CA ASP A 37 -5.29 25.67 1.37
C ASP A 37 -5.24 26.88 0.43
N VAL A 38 -4.05 27.21 -0.09
CA VAL A 38 -3.76 28.42 -0.88
C VAL A 38 -3.63 28.12 -2.37
N VAL A 39 -3.00 27.00 -2.73
CA VAL A 39 -2.76 26.57 -4.10
C VAL A 39 -3.68 25.40 -4.43
N ASP A 40 -4.33 25.46 -5.59
CA ASP A 40 -5.09 24.32 -6.10
C ASP A 40 -4.11 23.23 -6.58
N VAL A 41 -4.03 22.13 -5.85
CA VAL A 41 -3.06 21.07 -6.07
C VAL A 41 -3.73 19.71 -6.08
N SER A 42 -3.11 18.74 -6.75
CA SER A 42 -3.36 17.33 -6.49
C SER A 42 -2.43 16.83 -5.38
N ILE A 43 -2.86 15.89 -4.56
CA ILE A 43 -2.01 15.31 -3.51
C ILE A 43 -1.85 13.81 -3.72
N ILE A 44 -0.60 13.34 -3.77
CA ILE A 44 -0.28 11.92 -3.66
C ILE A 44 0.14 11.64 -2.22
N ASP A 45 -0.72 10.96 -1.47
CA ASP A 45 -0.40 10.52 -0.12
C ASP A 45 0.20 9.12 -0.13
N ALA A 46 1.52 9.04 0.01
CA ALA A 46 2.26 7.78 0.07
C ALA A 46 2.66 7.36 1.50
N ASP A 47 2.06 7.96 2.55
CA ASP A 47 2.18 7.44 3.92
C ASP A 47 1.18 6.31 4.18
N ILE A 48 1.50 5.12 3.66
CA ILE A 48 0.68 3.90 3.80
C ILE A 48 0.42 3.46 5.25
N GLY A 49 1.10 4.04 6.24
CA GLY A 49 0.91 3.73 7.66
C GLY A 49 -0.03 4.68 8.39
N GLN A 50 -0.08 5.95 7.97
CA GLN A 50 -0.85 7.04 8.58
C GLN A 50 -1.33 8.03 7.51
N SER A 51 -2.05 7.50 6.52
CA SER A 51 -2.62 8.28 5.43
C SER A 51 -3.66 9.29 5.96
N ASP A 52 -3.61 10.51 5.44
CA ASP A 52 -4.58 11.58 5.66
C ASP A 52 -5.74 11.51 4.64
N ILE A 53 -5.49 11.01 3.41
CA ILE A 53 -6.44 11.08 2.28
C ILE A 53 -7.24 9.79 2.09
N GLY A 54 -6.54 8.67 1.94
CA GLY A 54 -7.19 7.36 1.75
C GLY A 54 -7.00 6.44 2.95
N PRO A 55 -7.48 5.19 2.86
CA PRO A 55 -7.30 4.21 3.93
C PRO A 55 -5.82 3.85 4.10
N PRO A 56 -5.42 3.29 5.26
CA PRO A 56 -4.07 2.76 5.42
C PRO A 56 -3.81 1.65 4.40
N THR A 57 -2.54 1.36 4.15
CA THR A 57 -2.04 0.41 3.13
C THR A 57 -2.16 0.83 1.67
N VAL A 58 -2.59 2.07 1.40
CA VAL A 58 -2.85 2.56 0.05
C VAL A 58 -2.04 3.83 -0.20
N VAL A 59 -1.40 3.93 -1.37
CA VAL A 59 -0.94 5.21 -1.91
C VAL A 59 -2.15 5.86 -2.55
N SER A 60 -2.54 7.04 -2.07
CA SER A 60 -3.80 7.67 -2.44
C SER A 60 -3.56 8.88 -3.33
N LEU A 61 -4.32 9.01 -4.41
CA LEU A 61 -4.43 10.27 -5.16
C LEU A 61 -5.66 11.01 -4.65
N GLY A 62 -5.45 12.20 -4.09
CA GLY A 62 -6.49 13.09 -3.63
C GLY A 62 -6.58 14.35 -4.48
N GLU A 63 -7.81 14.76 -4.75
CA GLU A 63 -8.13 16.03 -5.39
C GLU A 63 -9.02 16.84 -4.44
N ARG A 64 -8.95 18.16 -4.58
CA ARG A 64 -9.77 19.07 -3.79
C ARG A 64 -11.21 19.03 -4.31
N ASN A 65 -12.15 18.79 -3.40
CA ASN A 65 -13.56 19.04 -3.63
C ASN A 65 -14.04 20.01 -2.53
N ASP A 66 -14.45 21.21 -2.92
CA ASP A 66 -14.74 22.32 -2.01
C ASP A 66 -13.60 22.64 -1.03
N LYS A 67 -13.83 22.40 0.28
CA LYS A 67 -12.89 22.73 1.37
C LYS A 67 -12.10 21.52 1.86
N SER A 68 -12.25 20.35 1.24
CA SER A 68 -11.58 19.12 1.68
C SER A 68 -10.98 18.33 0.51
N TYR A 69 -9.95 17.56 0.81
CA TYR A 69 -9.37 16.62 -0.13
C TYR A 69 -10.06 15.27 -0.01
N HIS A 70 -10.44 14.72 -1.15
CA HIS A 70 -11.05 13.40 -1.23
C HIS A 70 -10.22 12.52 -2.15
N MET A 71 -10.12 11.25 -1.77
CA MET A 71 -9.45 10.25 -2.59
C MET A 71 -10.24 10.03 -3.88
N VAL A 72 -9.60 10.23 -5.02
CA VAL A 72 -10.17 9.97 -6.35
C VAL A 72 -9.67 8.65 -6.95
N ASP A 73 -8.51 8.16 -6.49
CA ASP A 73 -7.97 6.86 -6.87
C ASP A 73 -6.90 6.41 -5.86
N GLY A 74 -6.44 5.17 -5.97
CA GLY A 74 -5.39 4.63 -5.12
C GLY A 74 -4.62 3.47 -5.71
N TYR A 75 -3.61 3.05 -4.96
CA TYR A 75 -2.85 1.84 -5.21
C TYR A 75 -2.61 1.08 -3.91
N PHE A 76 -3.14 -0.14 -3.82
CA PHE A 76 -2.96 -0.97 -2.64
C PHE A 76 -1.51 -1.47 -2.56
N CYS A 77 -0.84 -1.17 -1.46
CA CYS A 77 0.52 -1.61 -1.17
C CYS A 77 0.58 -2.89 -0.34
N GLY A 78 -0.51 -3.31 0.34
CA GLY A 78 -0.54 -4.57 1.06
C GLY A 78 -0.07 -4.56 2.51
N SER A 79 0.44 -3.44 3.01
CA SER A 79 0.94 -3.31 4.38
C SER A 79 0.91 -1.87 4.88
N THR A 80 0.96 -1.70 6.20
CA THR A 80 1.06 -0.39 6.87
C THR A 80 2.51 0.04 7.10
N THR A 81 3.47 -0.82 6.76
CA THR A 81 4.90 -0.54 6.77
C THR A 81 5.49 -0.71 5.37
N PRO A 82 6.35 0.20 4.92
CA PRO A 82 7.06 0.07 3.65
C PRO A 82 7.96 -1.18 3.57
N ALA A 83 8.47 -1.66 4.71
CA ALA A 83 9.39 -2.80 4.72
C ALA A 83 8.74 -4.04 4.07
N LYS A 84 9.46 -4.68 3.14
CA LYS A 84 9.00 -5.79 2.28
C LYS A 84 7.96 -5.40 1.21
N HIS A 85 7.58 -4.12 1.11
CA HIS A 85 6.60 -3.60 0.16
C HIS A 85 7.12 -2.39 -0.64
N PHE A 86 8.44 -2.25 -0.76
CA PHE A 86 9.04 -1.13 -1.49
C PHE A 86 8.64 -1.12 -2.96
N LEU A 87 8.62 -2.28 -3.63
CA LEU A 87 8.25 -2.36 -5.04
C LEU A 87 6.83 -1.85 -5.28
N GLN A 88 5.87 -2.32 -4.46
CA GLN A 88 4.47 -1.92 -4.52
C GLN A 88 4.30 -0.43 -4.19
N LEU A 89 5.09 0.09 -3.24
CA LEU A 89 5.06 1.50 -2.86
C LEU A 89 5.58 2.41 -3.99
N ILE A 90 6.71 2.06 -4.62
CA ILE A 90 7.27 2.84 -5.74
C ILE A 90 6.35 2.75 -6.97
N ALA A 91 5.90 1.54 -7.33
CA ALA A 91 4.98 1.34 -8.44
C ALA A 91 3.65 2.09 -8.22
N GLY A 92 3.11 2.05 -6.99
CA GLY A 92 1.90 2.78 -6.64
C GLY A 92 2.06 4.29 -6.75
N MET A 93 3.18 4.84 -6.27
CA MET A 93 3.48 6.27 -6.42
C MET A 93 3.59 6.68 -7.89
N ALA A 94 4.34 5.92 -8.70
CA ALA A 94 4.47 6.20 -10.14
C ALA A 94 3.13 6.11 -10.88
N ARG A 95 2.30 5.10 -10.55
CA ARG A 95 0.97 4.95 -11.15
C ARG A 95 0.03 6.09 -10.77
N MET A 96 0.02 6.51 -9.50
CA MET A 96 -0.81 7.64 -9.07
C MET A 96 -0.35 8.95 -9.70
N ALA A 97 0.96 9.16 -9.84
CA ALA A 97 1.50 10.31 -10.57
C ALA A 97 1.05 10.34 -12.04
N GLY A 98 1.06 9.20 -12.73
CA GLY A 98 0.54 9.10 -14.09
C GLY A 98 -0.98 9.26 -14.23
N ARG A 99 -1.74 9.27 -13.13
CA ARG A 99 -3.19 9.47 -13.10
C ARG A 99 -3.61 10.88 -12.69
N VAL A 100 -2.67 11.71 -12.26
CA VAL A 100 -2.92 13.13 -11.98
C VAL A 100 -3.39 13.82 -13.26
N LYS A 101 -4.46 14.61 -13.15
CA LYS A 101 -4.98 15.42 -14.26
C LYS A 101 -4.61 16.90 -14.18
N ARG A 102 -4.28 17.38 -12.98
CA ARG A 102 -4.02 18.81 -12.69
C ARG A 102 -2.82 18.95 -11.75
N GLY A 103 -1.87 19.77 -12.15
CA GLY A 103 -0.75 20.19 -11.30
C GLY A 103 -1.02 21.56 -10.65
N PRO A 104 -0.21 21.95 -9.65
CA PRO A 104 0.95 21.22 -9.10
C PRO A 104 0.56 19.97 -8.31
N VAL A 105 1.50 19.04 -8.16
CA VAL A 105 1.31 17.81 -7.36
C VAL A 105 2.15 17.86 -6.09
N LEU A 106 1.53 17.69 -4.93
CA LEU A 106 2.24 17.53 -3.67
C LEU A 106 2.32 16.05 -3.30
N VAL A 107 3.53 15.54 -3.07
CA VAL A 107 3.75 14.15 -2.71
C VAL A 107 4.14 14.04 -1.23
N ASN A 108 3.20 13.58 -0.42
CA ASN A 108 3.47 13.22 0.98
C ASN A 108 4.18 11.87 1.04
N THR A 109 5.18 11.73 1.92
CA THR A 109 5.95 10.49 2.03
C THR A 109 6.10 10.01 3.47
N THR A 110 6.26 8.70 3.64
CA THR A 110 6.54 8.05 4.93
C THR A 110 7.73 8.65 5.68
N GLY A 111 7.75 8.59 7.01
CA GLY A 111 8.86 9.14 7.81
C GLY A 111 10.17 8.34 7.83
N LEU A 112 10.31 7.27 7.03
CA LEU A 112 11.57 6.55 6.88
C LEU A 112 12.46 7.30 5.88
N ALA A 113 13.23 8.29 6.33
CA ALA A 113 14.01 9.19 5.47
C ALA A 113 15.53 9.18 5.70
N THR A 114 15.99 8.60 6.81
CA THR A 114 17.40 8.58 7.25
C THR A 114 17.90 7.15 7.45
N GLY A 115 19.22 6.98 7.53
CA GLY A 115 19.87 5.67 7.51
C GLY A 115 19.91 5.07 6.10
N GLU A 116 20.63 3.96 5.92
CA GLU A 116 20.87 3.36 4.60
C GLU A 116 19.57 3.04 3.85
N VAL A 117 18.67 2.30 4.50
CA VAL A 117 17.37 1.91 3.91
C VAL A 117 16.49 3.13 3.62
N GLY A 118 16.46 4.12 4.53
CA GLY A 118 15.67 5.32 4.35
C GLY A 118 16.17 6.18 3.19
N ARG A 119 17.49 6.39 3.11
CA ARG A 119 18.13 7.11 1.99
C ARG A 119 17.83 6.41 0.66
N MET A 120 18.06 5.11 0.57
CA MET A 120 17.77 4.32 -0.64
C MET A 120 16.30 4.44 -1.05
N LEU A 121 15.36 4.24 -0.12
CA LEU A 121 13.93 4.35 -0.43
C LEU A 121 13.55 5.74 -0.93
N LYS A 122 14.12 6.81 -0.36
CA LYS A 122 13.83 8.19 -0.81
C LYS A 122 14.46 8.49 -2.16
N THR A 123 15.68 8.06 -2.40
CA THR A 123 16.33 8.14 -3.71
C THR A 123 15.47 7.49 -4.79
N GLU A 124 14.98 6.27 -4.57
CA GLU A 124 14.12 5.59 -5.55
C GLU A 124 12.76 6.26 -5.74
N LYS A 125 12.18 6.86 -4.69
CA LYS A 125 10.96 7.67 -4.82
C LYS A 125 11.17 8.90 -5.70
N ILE A 126 12.28 9.61 -5.51
CA ILE A 126 12.64 10.78 -6.31
C ILE A 126 12.90 10.36 -7.76
N ASN A 127 13.66 9.28 -7.98
CA ASN A 127 13.97 8.78 -9.32
C ASN A 127 12.71 8.34 -10.09
N ALA A 128 11.77 7.68 -9.41
CA ALA A 128 10.52 7.22 -10.02
C ALA A 128 9.57 8.37 -10.36
N LEU A 129 9.55 9.43 -9.55
CA LEU A 129 8.62 10.55 -9.70
C LEU A 129 9.17 11.73 -10.49
N ARG A 130 10.50 11.91 -10.51
CA ARG A 130 11.20 13.04 -11.14
C ARG A 130 10.57 14.41 -10.78
N PRO A 131 10.46 14.73 -9.48
CA PRO A 131 9.86 16.01 -9.06
C PRO A 131 10.76 17.18 -9.43
N ASP A 132 10.14 18.33 -9.74
CA ASP A 132 10.86 19.58 -9.96
C ASP A 132 11.37 20.16 -8.63
N VAL A 133 10.60 19.96 -7.54
CA VAL A 133 10.89 20.50 -6.22
C VAL A 133 11.00 19.39 -5.18
N ILE A 134 12.06 19.41 -4.39
CA ILE A 134 12.31 18.49 -3.28
C ILE A 134 12.42 19.29 -1.99
N ILE A 135 11.47 19.07 -1.08
CA ILE A 135 11.43 19.77 0.21
C ILE A 135 11.88 18.80 1.31
N GLY A 136 13.07 19.04 1.85
CA GLY A 136 13.64 18.30 2.97
C GLY A 136 13.28 18.96 4.31
N LEU A 137 12.69 18.22 5.25
CA LEU A 137 12.33 18.70 6.58
C LEU A 137 13.11 17.98 7.68
N GLY A 138 13.96 18.72 8.39
CA GLY A 138 14.85 18.23 9.44
C GLY A 138 16.26 17.90 8.94
N GLY A 139 17.11 17.33 9.81
CA GLY A 139 18.52 17.02 9.49
C GLY A 139 18.76 15.59 8.97
N GLY A 140 19.96 15.35 8.43
CA GLY A 140 20.36 14.05 7.88
C GLY A 140 19.84 13.80 6.46
N LEU A 141 19.53 14.89 5.74
CA LEU A 141 18.94 14.90 4.40
C LEU A 141 19.88 15.53 3.35
N GLU A 142 21.16 15.68 3.67
CA GLU A 142 22.17 16.32 2.81
C GLU A 142 22.38 15.54 1.50
N TYR A 143 22.01 14.27 1.46
CA TYR A 143 22.00 13.48 0.23
C TYR A 143 21.02 14.00 -0.83
N LEU A 144 20.04 14.84 -0.45
CA LEU A 144 19.12 15.46 -1.39
C LEU A 144 19.84 16.47 -2.32
N ASP A 145 20.97 17.03 -1.89
CA ASP A 145 21.75 18.00 -2.67
C ASP A 145 22.32 17.40 -3.97
N ALA A 146 22.42 16.07 -4.04
CA ALA A 146 22.78 15.37 -5.28
C ALA A 146 21.73 15.61 -6.39
N PHE A 147 20.46 15.75 -6.03
CA PHE A 147 19.38 16.03 -6.98
C PHE A 147 19.35 17.50 -7.41
N ALA A 148 19.83 18.42 -6.56
CA ALA A 148 20.02 19.81 -6.94
C ALA A 148 20.97 19.94 -8.13
N ARG A 149 22.09 19.21 -8.08
CA ARG A 149 23.07 19.15 -9.19
C ARG A 149 22.51 18.48 -10.45
N ALA A 150 21.45 17.69 -10.31
CA ALA A 150 20.74 17.05 -11.41
C ALA A 150 19.58 17.89 -11.96
N GLY A 151 19.37 19.11 -11.44
CA GLY A 151 18.40 20.07 -11.97
C GLY A 151 17.11 20.22 -11.17
N ALA A 152 16.91 19.49 -10.07
CA ALA A 152 15.77 19.71 -9.18
C ALA A 152 16.03 20.92 -8.26
N SER A 153 14.98 21.64 -7.89
CA SER A 153 15.01 22.62 -6.81
C SER A 153 14.99 21.90 -5.46
N VAL A 154 16.00 22.11 -4.61
CA VAL A 154 16.10 21.43 -3.30
C VAL A 154 16.04 22.47 -2.19
N ILE A 155 15.02 22.37 -1.34
CA ILE A 155 14.77 23.29 -0.24
C ILE A 155 14.85 22.54 1.09
N HIS A 156 15.78 22.93 1.96
CA HIS A 156 15.91 22.38 3.31
C HIS A 156 15.24 23.29 4.33
N LEU A 157 14.38 22.71 5.16
CA LEU A 157 13.63 23.38 6.21
C LEU A 157 13.93 22.74 7.57
N PRO A 158 13.97 23.55 8.65
CA PRO A 158 14.03 23.00 10.00
C PRO A 158 12.74 22.21 10.33
N VAL A 159 12.81 21.41 11.39
CA VAL A 159 11.61 20.75 11.94
C VAL A 159 10.61 21.82 12.38
N TYR A 160 9.34 21.64 12.02
CA TYR A 160 8.30 22.57 12.43
C TYR A 160 8.11 22.53 13.97
N PRO A 161 8.28 23.65 14.70
CA PRO A 161 8.36 23.64 16.17
C PRO A 161 7.09 23.16 16.88
N ALA A 162 5.91 23.32 16.25
CA ALA A 162 4.62 22.98 16.84
C ALA A 162 4.19 21.52 16.61
N VAL A 163 5.07 20.66 16.07
CA VAL A 163 4.70 19.26 15.81
C VAL A 163 4.78 18.45 17.09
N GLN A 164 3.62 18.05 17.60
CA GLN A 164 3.55 17.07 18.67
C GLN A 164 3.82 15.67 18.11
N ARG A 165 4.73 14.94 18.77
CA ARG A 165 5.02 13.55 18.41
C ARG A 165 3.87 12.65 18.81
N LYS A 166 3.31 11.93 17.84
CA LYS A 166 2.32 10.89 18.11
C LYS A 166 3.00 9.63 18.62
N THR A 167 2.54 9.13 19.76
CA THR A 167 2.94 7.86 20.35
C THR A 167 2.52 6.68 19.47
N PRO A 168 3.16 5.50 19.60
CA PRO A 168 2.76 4.30 18.86
C PRO A 168 1.30 3.89 19.07
N SER A 169 0.76 4.07 20.27
CA SER A 169 -0.65 3.79 20.60
C SER A 169 -1.59 4.74 19.89
N GLU A 170 -1.33 6.06 19.90
CA GLU A 170 -2.13 7.04 19.16
C GLU A 170 -2.13 6.76 17.66
N ARG A 171 -0.97 6.43 17.09
CA ARG A 171 -0.86 6.04 15.67
C ARG A 171 -1.69 4.80 15.35
N LYS A 172 -1.72 3.83 16.27
CA LYS A 172 -2.56 2.63 16.15
C LYS A 172 -4.04 3.01 16.17
N THR A 173 -4.49 3.80 17.13
CA THR A 173 -5.89 4.24 17.26
C THR A 173 -6.36 5.01 16.04
N ILE A 174 -5.56 5.96 15.54
CA ILE A 174 -5.88 6.73 14.33
C ILE A 174 -6.04 5.78 13.14
N ARG A 175 -5.12 4.82 12.98
CA ARG A 175 -5.18 3.84 11.90
C ARG A 175 -6.44 2.96 11.99
N GLN A 176 -6.81 2.51 13.17
CA GLN A 176 -8.03 1.74 13.38
C GLN A 176 -9.27 2.55 13.02
N SER A 177 -9.30 3.83 13.41
CA SER A 177 -10.38 4.74 13.03
C SER A 177 -10.48 4.90 11.52
N LYS A 178 -9.34 4.98 10.81
CA LYS A 178 -9.32 5.08 9.34
C LYS A 178 -9.75 3.80 8.64
N PHE A 179 -9.41 2.62 9.17
CA PHE A 179 -10.00 1.39 8.66
C PHE A 179 -11.50 1.34 8.92
N LYS A 180 -11.95 1.71 10.12
CA LYS A 180 -13.38 1.75 10.45
C LYS A 180 -14.16 2.69 9.52
N GLU A 181 -13.62 3.87 9.25
CA GLU A 181 -14.19 4.83 8.28
C GLU A 181 -14.31 4.19 6.88
N HIS A 182 -13.24 3.55 6.39
CA HIS A 182 -13.27 2.87 5.08
C HIS A 182 -14.31 1.74 5.02
N PHE A 183 -14.44 0.94 6.09
CA PHE A 183 -15.33 -0.22 6.14
C PHE A 183 -16.73 0.09 6.71
N GLU A 184 -17.09 1.36 6.92
CA GLU A 184 -18.37 1.74 7.57
C GLU A 184 -19.61 1.17 6.86
N ASN A 185 -19.59 1.14 5.52
CA ASN A 185 -20.67 0.62 4.68
C ASN A 185 -20.32 -0.75 4.05
N ALA A 186 -19.40 -1.49 4.66
CA ALA A 186 -18.96 -2.75 4.12
C ALA A 186 -20.02 -3.84 4.28
N VAL A 187 -20.17 -4.65 3.24
CA VAL A 187 -21.05 -5.82 3.23
C VAL A 187 -20.24 -7.07 2.91
N THR A 188 -20.74 -8.22 3.33
CA THR A 188 -20.18 -9.50 2.91
C THR A 188 -20.64 -9.81 1.50
N VAL A 189 -19.69 -10.02 0.59
CA VAL A 189 -19.95 -10.49 -0.77
C VAL A 189 -19.31 -11.84 -0.98
N CYS A 190 -19.97 -12.71 -1.74
CA CYS A 190 -19.42 -13.97 -2.23
C CYS A 190 -19.14 -13.85 -3.72
N ARG A 191 -18.00 -14.40 -4.16
CA ARG A 191 -17.58 -14.42 -5.56
C ARG A 191 -17.00 -15.79 -5.91
N SER A 192 -17.41 -16.31 -7.06
CA SER A 192 -16.80 -17.50 -7.66
C SER A 192 -15.40 -17.18 -8.17
N PHE A 193 -14.48 -18.15 -8.12
CA PHE A 193 -13.09 -18.00 -8.57
C PHE A 193 -12.98 -17.59 -10.04
N ASP A 194 -13.95 -17.96 -10.88
CA ASP A 194 -13.99 -17.58 -12.31
C ASP A 194 -14.41 -16.12 -12.54
N SER A 195 -14.89 -15.42 -11.52
CA SER A 195 -15.43 -14.05 -11.63
C SER A 195 -14.40 -12.95 -11.35
N PHE A 196 -13.19 -13.30 -10.93
CA PHE A 196 -12.11 -12.35 -10.65
C PHE A 196 -10.74 -12.94 -10.97
N SER A 197 -9.75 -12.07 -11.16
CA SER A 197 -8.33 -12.45 -11.22
C SER A 197 -7.64 -12.22 -9.89
N VAL A 198 -6.56 -12.95 -9.64
CA VAL A 198 -5.72 -12.76 -8.46
C VAL A 198 -4.38 -12.17 -8.87
N GLU A 199 -3.88 -11.23 -8.09
CA GLU A 199 -2.51 -10.73 -8.23
C GLU A 199 -1.71 -10.93 -6.93
N ARG A 200 -0.38 -10.95 -7.06
CA ARG A 200 0.59 -11.04 -5.95
C ARG A 200 0.52 -12.34 -5.16
N SER A 201 -0.07 -13.38 -5.76
CA SER A 201 -0.14 -14.73 -5.23
C SER A 201 -0.17 -15.71 -6.41
N LEU A 202 0.38 -16.90 -6.21
CA LEU A 202 0.22 -18.01 -7.17
C LEU A 202 -1.19 -18.62 -7.12
N PHE A 203 -1.97 -18.30 -6.09
CA PHE A 203 -3.37 -18.68 -6.00
C PHE A 203 -4.15 -18.18 -7.23
N LEU A 204 -4.80 -19.10 -7.93
CA LEU A 204 -5.51 -18.96 -9.20
C LEU A 204 -4.64 -18.50 -10.39
N ASN A 205 -3.31 -18.66 -10.30
CA ASN A 205 -2.35 -18.24 -11.34
C ASN A 205 -1.43 -19.38 -11.82
N GLY A 206 -1.85 -20.63 -11.67
CA GLY A 206 -1.09 -21.80 -12.10
C GLY A 206 -1.95 -22.88 -12.71
N THR A 207 -1.32 -24.02 -13.01
CA THR A 207 -2.05 -25.23 -13.37
C THR A 207 -2.68 -25.79 -12.10
N SER A 208 -4.02 -25.78 -12.06
CA SER A 208 -4.77 -26.22 -10.87
C SER A 208 -4.64 -27.73 -10.66
N PHE A 209 -4.46 -28.12 -9.41
CA PHE A 209 -4.42 -29.50 -8.94
C PHE A 209 -5.23 -29.63 -7.65
N LYS A 210 -6.06 -30.68 -7.55
CA LYS A 210 -6.81 -31.03 -6.35
C LYS A 210 -6.81 -32.55 -6.22
N ASP A 211 -6.69 -33.05 -4.99
CA ASP A 211 -6.91 -34.48 -4.70
C ASP A 211 -8.12 -34.73 -3.78
N GLY A 212 -8.70 -33.67 -3.21
CA GLY A 212 -9.96 -33.71 -2.45
C GLY A 212 -9.84 -34.30 -1.04
N GLU A 213 -8.83 -35.11 -0.76
CA GLU A 213 -8.60 -35.72 0.57
C GLU A 213 -7.60 -34.93 1.42
N MET A 214 -6.48 -34.51 0.82
CA MET A 214 -5.39 -33.84 1.53
C MET A 214 -5.14 -32.44 0.98
N ILE A 215 -5.18 -32.28 -0.34
CA ILE A 215 -4.96 -31.03 -1.06
C ILE A 215 -6.30 -30.51 -1.56
N LEU A 216 -6.80 -29.49 -0.87
CA LEU A 216 -8.03 -28.79 -1.22
C LEU A 216 -7.87 -27.98 -2.51
N HIS A 217 -6.67 -27.41 -2.69
CA HIS A 217 -6.32 -26.62 -3.87
C HIS A 217 -4.81 -26.52 -4.00
N ALA A 218 -4.28 -26.66 -5.21
CA ALA A 218 -2.91 -26.29 -5.49
C ALA A 218 -2.80 -25.65 -6.87
N ASP A 219 -1.94 -24.66 -7.01
CA ASP A 219 -1.56 -24.07 -8.28
C ASP A 219 -0.06 -24.24 -8.47
N ILE A 220 0.32 -24.83 -9.61
CA ILE A 220 1.71 -25.14 -9.94
C ILE A 220 2.12 -24.34 -11.17
N SER A 221 3.27 -23.68 -11.12
CA SER A 221 3.83 -22.90 -12.23
C SER A 221 5.36 -22.90 -12.18
N ASP A 222 6.02 -23.36 -13.26
CA ASP A 222 7.47 -23.36 -13.46
C ASP A 222 8.34 -23.74 -12.23
N GLY A 223 7.99 -24.86 -11.57
CA GLY A 223 8.72 -25.33 -10.39
C GLY A 223 8.43 -24.53 -9.11
N GLU A 224 7.42 -23.66 -9.12
CA GLU A 224 6.81 -23.09 -7.94
C GLU A 224 5.41 -23.69 -7.72
N ALA A 225 4.99 -23.77 -6.46
CA ALA A 225 3.63 -24.16 -6.13
C ALA A 225 3.07 -23.40 -4.93
N LEU A 226 1.76 -23.18 -4.95
CA LEU A 226 0.98 -22.83 -3.78
C LEU A 226 0.02 -23.98 -3.53
N ALA A 227 -0.03 -24.49 -2.30
CA ALA A 227 -0.94 -25.56 -1.91
C ALA A 227 -1.74 -25.15 -0.67
N VAL A 228 -3.03 -25.47 -0.68
CA VAL A 228 -3.94 -25.37 0.45
C VAL A 228 -4.33 -26.78 0.86
N VAL A 229 -4.02 -27.14 2.10
CA VAL A 229 -4.17 -28.50 2.61
C VAL A 229 -5.20 -28.57 3.73
N ALA A 230 -5.98 -29.63 3.75
CA ALA A 230 -6.95 -29.91 4.81
C ALA A 230 -6.27 -30.45 6.08
N ASP A 231 -5.24 -31.28 5.90
CA ASP A 231 -4.49 -31.89 6.98
C ASP A 231 -3.00 -31.56 6.86
N LYS A 232 -2.42 -31.07 7.95
CA LYS A 232 -0.99 -30.75 8.05
C LYS A 232 -0.09 -31.99 8.13
N SER A 233 -0.67 -33.19 8.28
CA SER A 233 0.05 -34.47 8.22
C SER A 233 0.53 -34.83 6.80
N TRP A 234 0.00 -34.18 5.77
CA TRP A 234 0.42 -34.34 4.38
C TRP A 234 1.91 -34.02 4.21
N ASP A 235 2.67 -34.93 3.57
CA ASP A 235 4.11 -34.75 3.33
C ASP A 235 4.40 -33.83 2.13
N PRO A 236 4.81 -32.57 2.37
CA PRO A 236 5.03 -31.62 1.30
C PRO A 236 6.26 -31.97 0.47
N LYS A 237 7.23 -32.72 1.03
CA LYS A 237 8.48 -33.08 0.34
C LYS A 237 8.25 -34.17 -0.70
N ALA A 238 7.40 -35.14 -0.40
CA ALA A 238 6.99 -36.15 -1.37
C ALA A 238 6.33 -35.51 -2.60
N PHE A 239 5.43 -34.55 -2.37
CA PHE A 239 4.77 -33.82 -3.46
C PHE A 239 5.75 -32.98 -4.27
N ILE A 240 6.65 -32.25 -3.59
CA ILE A 240 7.72 -31.49 -4.22
C ILE A 240 8.54 -32.36 -5.18
N LYS A 241 8.97 -33.54 -4.73
CA LYS A 241 9.76 -34.47 -5.55
C LYS A 241 8.95 -35.02 -6.72
N LEU A 242 7.69 -35.41 -6.48
CA LEU A 242 6.80 -35.99 -7.49
C LEU A 242 6.47 -35.00 -8.63
N ARG A 243 6.34 -33.71 -8.30
CA ARG A 243 5.97 -32.64 -9.24
C ARG A 243 7.14 -31.78 -9.70
N ASN A 244 8.37 -32.13 -9.31
CA ASN A 244 9.59 -31.36 -9.62
C ASN A 244 9.48 -29.87 -9.23
N ILE A 245 8.94 -29.61 -8.03
CA ILE A 245 8.75 -28.26 -7.49
C ILE A 245 10.03 -27.83 -6.75
N LYS A 246 10.59 -26.68 -7.09
CA LYS A 246 11.75 -26.07 -6.41
C LYS A 246 11.35 -25.38 -5.11
N ALA A 247 10.21 -24.70 -5.10
CA ALA A 247 9.70 -23.97 -3.95
C ALA A 247 8.17 -24.07 -3.85
N MET A 248 7.66 -24.37 -2.66
CA MET A 248 6.23 -24.48 -2.42
C MET A 248 5.82 -23.68 -1.19
N GLN A 249 4.72 -22.94 -1.30
CA GLN A 249 4.05 -22.30 -0.16
C GLN A 249 2.84 -23.13 0.23
N VAL A 250 2.77 -23.56 1.48
CA VAL A 250 1.68 -24.36 2.02
C VAL A 250 0.87 -23.54 3.01
N TYR A 251 -0.45 -23.59 2.84
CA TYR A 251 -1.44 -22.90 3.64
C TYR A 251 -2.51 -23.89 4.13
N SER A 252 -3.16 -23.58 5.24
CA SER A 252 -4.49 -24.14 5.56
C SER A 252 -5.58 -23.13 5.18
N PRO A 253 -6.87 -23.55 5.08
CA PRO A 253 -7.97 -22.62 4.78
C PRO A 253 -8.03 -21.42 5.73
N GLU A 254 -7.74 -21.62 7.02
CA GLU A 254 -7.76 -20.57 8.05
C GLU A 254 -6.63 -19.53 7.86
N ASP A 255 -5.58 -19.87 7.11
CA ASP A 255 -4.52 -18.92 6.81
C ASP A 255 -5.00 -17.77 5.93
N PHE A 256 -6.12 -17.93 5.20
CA PHE A 256 -6.73 -16.87 4.40
C PHE A 256 -7.70 -15.99 5.18
N THR A 257 -8.22 -16.47 6.32
CA THR A 257 -9.14 -15.69 7.14
C THR A 257 -8.47 -14.43 7.67
N ASN A 258 -9.23 -13.33 7.63
CA ASN A 258 -8.85 -11.98 8.07
C ASN A 258 -7.76 -11.31 7.25
N VAL A 259 -7.35 -11.89 6.12
CA VAL A 259 -6.34 -11.27 5.23
C VAL A 259 -6.92 -10.02 4.59
N LEU A 260 -6.18 -8.92 4.71
CA LEU A 260 -6.51 -7.67 4.02
C LEU A 260 -6.08 -7.78 2.55
N VAL A 261 -7.02 -7.49 1.65
CA VAL A 261 -6.82 -7.47 0.21
C VAL A 261 -7.16 -6.11 -0.38
N GLY A 262 -6.51 -5.76 -1.48
CA GLY A 262 -6.88 -4.65 -2.33
C GLY A 262 -7.80 -5.14 -3.45
N LEU A 263 -8.85 -4.40 -3.73
CA LEU A 263 -9.80 -4.70 -4.79
C LEU A 263 -9.62 -3.67 -5.91
N VAL A 264 -9.55 -4.16 -7.14
CA VAL A 264 -9.31 -3.36 -8.34
C VAL A 264 -10.41 -3.65 -9.35
N ASP A 265 -10.92 -2.60 -9.99
CA ASP A 265 -11.95 -2.71 -11.03
C ASP A 265 -11.37 -3.07 -12.42
N SER A 266 -12.25 -3.21 -13.41
CA SER A 266 -11.87 -3.57 -14.78
C SER A 266 -11.06 -2.50 -15.51
N GLU A 267 -11.04 -1.26 -15.01
CA GLU A 267 -10.20 -0.17 -15.53
C GLU A 267 -8.85 -0.08 -14.80
N GLY A 268 -8.60 -1.01 -13.86
CA GLY A 268 -7.42 -1.01 -13.03
C GLY A 268 -7.42 0.09 -11.96
N LYS A 269 -8.57 0.68 -11.60
CA LYS A 269 -8.68 1.65 -10.50
C LYS A 269 -8.93 0.95 -9.18
N PHE A 270 -8.52 1.61 -8.11
CA PHE A 270 -8.75 1.07 -6.77
C PHE A 270 -10.22 1.15 -6.41
N ALA A 271 -10.86 0.00 -6.27
CA ALA A 271 -12.28 -0.12 -5.91
C ALA A 271 -12.49 -0.09 -4.39
N GLY A 272 -11.47 -0.48 -3.62
CA GLY A 272 -11.51 -0.47 -2.16
C GLY A 272 -10.65 -1.56 -1.54
N LEU A 273 -10.66 -1.61 -0.20
CA LEU A 273 -10.12 -2.73 0.57
C LEU A 273 -11.18 -3.81 0.78
N GLY A 274 -10.74 -5.06 0.96
CA GLY A 274 -11.55 -6.17 1.42
C GLY A 274 -10.86 -6.93 2.55
N ILE A 275 -11.63 -7.58 3.42
CA ILE A 275 -11.12 -8.54 4.40
C ILE A 275 -11.71 -9.91 4.07
N ILE A 276 -10.87 -10.91 3.82
CA ILE A 276 -11.33 -12.27 3.53
C ILE A 276 -11.98 -12.86 4.79
N ASN A 277 -13.24 -13.28 4.68
CA ASN A 277 -13.93 -14.02 5.74
C ASN A 277 -13.50 -15.50 5.70
N LEU A 278 -13.68 -16.12 4.53
CA LEU A 278 -13.31 -17.52 4.25
C LEU A 278 -13.16 -17.74 2.75
N ILE A 279 -12.48 -18.82 2.39
CA ILE A 279 -12.43 -19.36 1.04
C ILE A 279 -13.01 -20.77 1.08
N ASP A 280 -14.08 -21.00 0.32
CA ASP A 280 -14.68 -22.31 0.12
C ASP A 280 -14.02 -22.97 -1.09
N PHE A 281 -13.01 -23.79 -0.85
CA PHE A 281 -12.29 -24.50 -1.92
C PHE A 281 -13.11 -25.60 -2.61
N LYS A 282 -14.21 -26.04 -1.98
CA LYS A 282 -15.11 -27.06 -2.54
C LYS A 282 -16.05 -26.43 -3.56
N ASN A 283 -16.66 -25.30 -3.22
CA ASN A 283 -17.55 -24.55 -4.11
C ASN A 283 -16.80 -23.52 -4.97
N GLU A 284 -15.49 -23.36 -4.76
CA GLU A 284 -14.63 -22.40 -5.47
C GLU A 284 -15.12 -20.95 -5.31
N GLU A 285 -15.48 -20.59 -4.08
CA GLU A 285 -15.97 -19.26 -3.74
C GLU A 285 -15.10 -18.58 -2.68
N ILE A 286 -14.95 -17.26 -2.79
CA ILE A 286 -14.38 -16.41 -1.76
C ILE A 286 -15.47 -15.54 -1.15
N SER A 287 -15.52 -15.50 0.18
CA SER A 287 -16.32 -14.52 0.92
C SER A 287 -15.41 -13.44 1.50
N LEU A 288 -15.79 -12.18 1.28
CA LEU A 288 -15.04 -11.03 1.79
C LEU A 288 -15.97 -9.91 2.27
N LEU A 289 -15.57 -9.23 3.33
CA LEU A 289 -16.16 -7.99 3.81
C LEU A 289 -15.56 -6.82 3.04
N THR A 290 -16.37 -6.04 2.32
CA THR A 290 -15.89 -4.86 1.57
C THR A 290 -16.96 -3.79 1.35
N PRO A 291 -16.59 -2.50 1.30
CA PRO A 291 -17.48 -1.45 0.78
C PRO A 291 -17.51 -1.37 -0.76
N ALA A 292 -16.62 -2.09 -1.47
CA ALA A 292 -16.53 -2.04 -2.92
C ALA A 292 -17.76 -2.66 -3.59
N ARG A 293 -18.41 -1.92 -4.49
CA ARG A 293 -19.61 -2.39 -5.22
C ARG A 293 -19.29 -3.44 -6.28
N SER A 294 -18.17 -3.24 -6.98
CA SER A 294 -17.68 -4.10 -8.05
C SER A 294 -16.16 -4.10 -8.08
N PHE A 295 -15.58 -5.24 -8.42
CA PHE A 295 -14.14 -5.41 -8.64
C PHE A 295 -13.96 -6.63 -9.56
N SER A 296 -12.84 -6.66 -10.28
CA SER A 296 -12.45 -7.77 -11.15
C SER A 296 -11.12 -8.38 -10.75
N VAL A 297 -10.35 -7.76 -9.85
CA VAL A 297 -9.06 -8.27 -9.40
C VAL A 297 -8.94 -8.16 -7.88
N ILE A 298 -8.42 -9.22 -7.25
CA ILE A 298 -8.05 -9.28 -5.83
C ILE A 298 -6.53 -9.30 -5.71
N GLN A 299 -5.98 -8.28 -5.03
CA GLN A 299 -4.57 -8.17 -4.73
C GLN A 299 -4.31 -8.59 -3.28
N PHE A 300 -3.52 -9.64 -3.06
CA PHE A 300 -3.19 -10.08 -1.71
C PHE A 300 -2.24 -9.09 -1.00
N GLY A 301 -2.59 -8.77 0.25
CA GLY A 301 -1.72 -8.05 1.18
C GLY A 301 -0.92 -9.00 2.06
N SER A 302 -0.14 -8.45 3.00
CA SER A 302 0.64 -9.24 3.96
C SER A 302 0.14 -9.14 5.39
N ILE A 303 -0.96 -8.44 5.65
CA ILE A 303 -1.48 -8.20 7.00
C ILE A 303 -2.85 -8.83 7.20
N LYS A 304 -3.11 -9.28 8.41
CA LYS A 304 -4.43 -9.73 8.86
C LYS A 304 -5.04 -8.72 9.83
N LEU A 305 -6.31 -8.41 9.65
CA LEU A 305 -7.07 -7.49 10.49
C LEU A 305 -8.33 -8.16 11.02
N ASP A 306 -8.64 -7.92 12.29
CA ASP A 306 -9.94 -8.31 12.84
C ASP A 306 -11.05 -7.43 12.23
N PRO A 307 -12.09 -8.00 11.60
CA PRO A 307 -13.15 -7.20 10.99
C PRO A 307 -14.02 -6.44 12.01
N LYS A 308 -13.97 -6.76 13.31
CA LYS A 308 -14.77 -6.11 14.35
C LYS A 308 -14.16 -4.80 14.84
N ASP A 309 -12.84 -4.78 15.03
CA ASP A 309 -12.13 -3.67 15.68
C ASP A 309 -10.88 -3.19 14.90
N PHE A 310 -10.62 -3.81 13.74
CA PHE A 310 -9.48 -3.53 12.86
C PHE A 310 -8.11 -3.62 13.55
N ASN A 311 -8.02 -4.40 14.64
CA ASN A 311 -6.75 -4.75 15.25
C ASN A 311 -5.95 -5.67 14.34
N TYR A 312 -4.62 -5.48 14.36
CA TYR A 312 -3.69 -6.38 13.71
C TYR A 312 -3.74 -7.77 14.34
N ARG A 313 -3.99 -8.80 13.52
CA ARG A 313 -4.07 -10.21 13.93
C ARG A 313 -2.86 -11.05 13.53
N GLY A 314 -1.93 -10.47 12.77
CA GLY A 314 -0.73 -11.15 12.31
C GLY A 314 -0.43 -10.86 10.84
N SER A 315 0.54 -11.59 10.31
CA SER A 315 0.92 -11.51 8.90
C SER A 315 0.24 -12.61 8.10
N PHE A 316 -0.04 -12.36 6.83
CA PHE A 316 -0.36 -13.42 5.88
C PHE A 316 0.95 -14.01 5.34
N SER A 317 1.20 -15.27 5.63
CA SER A 317 2.40 -16.00 5.17
C SER A 317 2.15 -17.50 5.21
N GLY A 318 2.47 -18.19 4.12
CA GLY A 318 2.46 -19.66 4.09
C GLY A 318 3.77 -20.24 4.62
N HIS A 319 3.74 -21.53 4.95
CA HIS A 319 4.97 -22.27 5.25
C HIS A 319 5.71 -22.57 3.95
N VAL A 320 6.99 -22.19 3.88
CA VAL A 320 7.81 -22.36 2.68
C VAL A 320 8.58 -23.66 2.76
N TYR A 321 8.40 -24.51 1.77
CA TYR A 321 9.17 -25.72 1.54
C TYR A 321 10.01 -25.55 0.27
N ARG A 322 11.19 -26.16 0.26
CA ARG A 322 12.10 -26.16 -0.89
C ARG A 322 12.60 -27.59 -1.13
N ALA A 323 12.89 -27.90 -2.39
CA ALA A 323 13.54 -29.15 -2.78
C ALA A 323 14.91 -29.32 -2.11
#